data_AF-A0A7S1WPG9-F1
#
_entry.id   AF-A0A7S1WPG9-F1
#
_cell.length_a   1.000
_cell.length_b   1.000
_cell.length_c   1.000
_cell.angle_alpha   90.00
_cell.angle_beta   90.00
_cell.angle_gamma   90.00
#
_symmetry.space_group_name_H-M   'P 1'
#
loop_
_entity.id
_entity.type
_entity.pdbx_description
1 polymer ?
#
loop_
_entity_poly.entity_id
_entity_poly.type
_entity_poly.pdbx_seq_one_letter_code
_entity_poly.pdbx_strand_id
1 'polypeptide(L)'
;TFWKEAEEVKVLAQAVGWEKSVQNFIAGVIASTYRSIRVEQMSELLNLPAGPQLESLIEAQSWVRSKEDKDLVTVNTNSFESAVRVEPKAPTIMSLDQYHQLFMAAQSA
;
A
#
# COMPACT_ATOMS: atom_id res chain seq x y z
N THR A 1 -16.14 4.53 1.23
CA THR A 1 -14.68 4.58 1.02
C THR A 1 -14.12 3.39 1.74
N PHE A 2 -13.06 2.77 1.21
CA PHE A 2 -12.48 1.55 1.81
C PHE A 2 -12.33 1.66 3.34
N TRP A 3 -11.80 2.78 3.83
CA TRP A 3 -11.59 3.01 5.27
C TRP A 3 -12.88 3.03 6.09
N LYS A 4 -13.95 3.70 5.61
CA LYS A 4 -15.26 3.71 6.30
C LYS A 4 -15.90 2.33 6.34
N GLU A 5 -15.81 1.59 5.24
CA GLU A 5 -16.36 0.22 5.17
C GLU A 5 -15.55 -0.75 6.03
N ALA A 6 -14.24 -0.54 6.14
CA ALA A 6 -13.37 -1.37 6.97
C ALA A 6 -13.64 -1.19 8.48
N GLU A 7 -14.05 0.01 8.93
CA GLU A 7 -14.47 0.28 10.31
C GLU A 7 -15.70 -0.55 10.73
N GLU A 8 -16.57 -0.89 9.78
CA GLU A 8 -17.79 -1.67 10.04
C GLU A 8 -17.50 -3.18 10.20
N VAL A 9 -16.32 -3.66 9.81
CA VAL A 9 -15.94 -5.07 9.85
C VAL A 9 -15.40 -5.45 11.23
N LYS A 10 -16.27 -6.06 12.05
CA LYS A 10 -15.94 -6.50 13.42
C LYS A 10 -14.69 -7.38 13.54
N VAL A 11 -14.36 -8.16 12.50
CA VAL A 11 -13.19 -9.05 12.50
C VAL A 11 -11.89 -8.26 12.31
N LEU A 12 -11.89 -7.16 11.54
CA LEU A 12 -10.71 -6.33 11.36
C LEU A 12 -10.31 -5.63 12.67
N ALA A 13 -11.28 -5.30 13.51
CA ALA A 13 -11.01 -4.76 14.84
C ALA A 13 -10.17 -5.69 15.75
N GLN A 14 -10.14 -7.00 15.44
CA GLN A 14 -9.34 -7.99 16.18
C GLN A 14 -7.93 -8.18 15.60
N ALA A 15 -7.68 -7.70 14.37
CA ALA A 15 -6.43 -7.91 13.65
C ALA A 15 -5.40 -6.81 13.99
N VAL A 16 -4.51 -7.05 14.95
CA VAL A 16 -3.51 -6.05 15.36
C VAL A 16 -2.63 -5.62 14.18
N GLY A 17 -2.60 -4.31 13.87
CA GLY A 17 -1.72 -3.72 12.87
C GLY A 17 -2.22 -3.80 11.41
N TRP A 18 -3.46 -4.21 11.16
CA TRP A 18 -4.01 -4.33 9.80
C TRP A 18 -3.98 -3.01 9.02
N GLU A 19 -4.30 -1.89 9.67
CA GLU A 19 -4.32 -0.55 9.06
C GLU A 19 -2.97 -0.20 8.46
N LYS A 20 -1.89 -0.45 9.21
CA LYS A 20 -0.52 -0.19 8.78
C LYS A 20 -0.13 -1.07 7.59
N SER A 21 -0.55 -2.32 7.56
CA SER A 21 -0.32 -3.23 6.43
C SER A 21 -1.02 -2.73 5.16
N VAL A 22 -2.27 -2.25 5.28
CA VAL A 22 -3.00 -1.67 4.17
C VAL A 22 -2.39 -0.34 3.71
N GLN A 23 -1.98 0.53 4.64
CA GLN A 23 -1.27 1.77 4.32
C GLN A 23 0.03 1.50 3.57
N ASN A 24 0.82 0.51 3.98
CA ASN A 24 2.04 0.12 3.27
C ASN A 24 1.74 -0.39 1.85
N PHE A 25 0.67 -1.16 1.69
CA PHE A 25 0.22 -1.60 0.38
C PHE A 25 -0.17 -0.41 -0.51
N ILE A 26 -0.99 0.50 0.00
CA ILE A 26 -1.40 1.73 -0.72
C ILE A 26 -0.18 2.59 -1.07
N ALA A 27 0.77 2.74 -0.15
CA ALA A 27 2.03 3.46 -0.40
C ALA A 27 2.83 2.82 -1.56
N GLY A 28 2.88 1.49 -1.63
CA GLY A 28 3.48 0.76 -2.75
C GLY A 28 2.75 1.01 -4.08
N VAL A 29 1.42 1.02 -4.07
CA VAL A 29 0.61 1.37 -5.24
C VAL A 29 0.92 2.80 -5.68
N ILE A 30 0.93 3.76 -4.74
CA ILE A 30 1.23 5.16 -5.02
C ILE A 30 2.60 5.31 -5.69
N ALA A 31 3.63 4.68 -5.16
CA ALA A 31 4.97 4.71 -5.75
C ALA A 31 5.02 4.07 -7.15
N SER A 32 4.16 3.08 -7.43
CA SER A 32 4.11 2.44 -8.75
C SER A 32 3.33 3.23 -9.81
N THR A 33 2.29 3.96 -9.41
CA THR A 33 1.35 4.59 -10.34
C THR A 33 1.56 6.09 -10.50
N TYR A 34 2.13 6.77 -9.50
CA TYR A 34 2.36 8.21 -9.52
C TYR A 34 3.85 8.53 -9.63
N ARG A 35 4.19 9.58 -10.39
CA ARG A 35 5.50 10.22 -10.31
C ARG A 35 5.56 11.17 -9.11
N SER A 36 4.52 11.97 -8.98
CA SER A 36 4.27 12.87 -7.87
C SER A 36 2.78 12.89 -7.51
N ILE A 37 2.49 13.22 -6.26
CA ILE A 37 1.12 13.27 -5.73
C ILE A 37 1.02 14.43 -4.73
N ARG A 38 -0.17 15.05 -4.65
CA ARG A 38 -0.42 16.10 -3.65
C ARG A 38 -0.57 15.51 -2.25
N VAL A 39 -0.12 16.24 -1.24
CA VAL A 39 -0.18 15.84 0.17
C VAL A 39 -1.62 15.56 0.61
N GLU A 40 -2.58 16.38 0.18
CA GLU A 40 -4.01 16.21 0.49
C GLU A 40 -4.55 14.87 -0.05
N GLN A 41 -4.24 14.54 -1.31
CA GLN A 41 -4.68 13.29 -1.93
C GLN A 41 -4.01 12.07 -1.28
N MET A 42 -2.73 12.18 -0.96
CA MET A 42 -1.99 11.12 -0.25
C MET A 42 -2.57 10.90 1.16
N SER A 43 -2.88 11.98 1.87
CA SER A 43 -3.51 11.97 3.19
C SER A 43 -4.86 11.26 3.17
N GLU A 44 -5.71 11.56 2.17
CA GLU A 44 -7.01 10.92 1.99
C GLU A 44 -6.88 9.42 1.69
N LEU A 45 -5.98 9.04 0.77
CA LEU A 45 -5.79 7.64 0.38
C LEU A 45 -5.28 6.77 1.54
N LEU A 46 -4.35 7.30 2.34
CA LEU A 46 -3.76 6.58 3.48
C LEU A 46 -4.62 6.66 4.75
N ASN A 47 -5.69 7.46 4.75
CA ASN A 47 -6.47 7.79 5.94
C ASN A 47 -5.59 8.29 7.09
N LEU A 48 -4.60 9.11 6.76
CA LEU A 48 -3.68 9.72 7.72
C LEU A 48 -3.86 11.22 7.69
N PRO A 49 -3.91 11.92 8.83
CA PRO A 49 -3.92 13.37 8.84
C PRO A 49 -2.63 13.92 8.23
N ALA A 50 -2.73 15.03 7.51
CA ALA A 50 -1.57 15.81 7.08
C ALA A 50 -0.82 16.31 8.32
N GLY A 51 0.23 15.58 8.72
CA GLY A 51 0.90 15.78 9.99
C GLY A 51 2.06 14.79 10.20
N PRO A 52 2.54 14.62 11.44
CA PRO A 52 3.79 13.90 11.74
C PRO A 52 3.83 12.45 11.26
N GLN A 53 2.67 11.77 11.25
CA GLN A 53 2.56 10.38 10.80
C GLN A 53 2.78 10.26 9.29
N LEU A 54 2.24 11.22 8.52
CA LEU A 54 2.45 11.28 7.08
C LEU A 54 3.90 11.62 6.76
N GLU A 55 4.51 12.56 7.49
CA GLU A 55 5.95 12.87 7.32
C GLU A 55 6.83 11.67 7.61
N SER A 56 6.54 10.93 8.69
CA SER A 56 7.29 9.72 9.04
C SER A 56 7.22 8.67 7.92
N LEU A 57 6.09 8.58 7.22
CA LEU A 57 5.94 7.68 6.08
C LEU A 57 6.69 8.19 4.85
N ILE A 58 6.63 9.49 4.55
CA ILE A 58 7.40 10.13 3.48
C ILE A 58 8.90 9.87 3.67
N GLU A 59 9.41 10.06 4.89
CA GLU A 59 10.80 9.80 5.25
C GLU A 59 11.14 8.31 5.16
N ALA A 60 10.31 7.42 5.72
CA ALA A 60 10.53 5.97 5.68
C ALA A 60 10.55 5.41 4.25
N GLN A 61 9.77 5.99 3.34
CA GLN A 61 9.73 5.61 1.91
C GLN A 61 10.77 6.37 1.06
N SER A 62 11.59 7.23 1.68
CA SER A 62 12.57 8.08 0.98
C SER A 62 11.95 8.95 -0.12
N TRP A 63 10.70 9.38 0.07
CA TRP A 63 10.01 10.30 -0.83
C TRP A 63 10.45 11.74 -0.59
N VAL A 64 10.40 12.57 -1.64
CA VAL A 64 10.97 13.92 -1.61
C VAL A 64 9.90 14.97 -1.88
N ARG A 65 9.72 15.92 -0.96
CA ARG A 65 8.86 17.09 -1.19
C ARG A 65 9.48 18.00 -2.25
N SER A 66 8.64 18.55 -3.14
CA SER A 66 9.10 19.50 -4.13
C SER A 66 9.61 20.79 -3.46
N LYS A 67 10.67 21.36 -4.03
CA LYS A 67 11.26 22.62 -3.56
C LYS A 67 10.40 23.83 -3.95
N GLU A 68 9.59 23.69 -4.99
CA GLU A 68 8.77 24.75 -5.57
C GLU A 68 7.35 24.75 -5.00
N ASP A 69 6.78 23.55 -4.79
CA ASP A 69 5.46 23.34 -4.21
C ASP A 69 5.57 22.36 -3.03
N LYS A 70 5.49 22.88 -1.80
CA LYS A 70 5.61 22.04 -0.60
C LYS A 70 4.47 21.04 -0.46
N ASP A 71 3.34 21.26 -1.14
CA ASP A 71 2.18 20.37 -1.12
C ASP A 71 2.30 19.24 -2.16
N LEU A 72 3.41 19.17 -2.90
CA LEU A 72 3.68 18.11 -3.85
C LEU A 72 4.81 17.21 -3.36
N VAL A 73 4.56 15.90 -3.34
CA VAL A 73 5.54 14.87 -2.99
C VAL A 73 5.92 14.08 -4.23
N THR A 74 7.22 13.98 -4.51
CA THR A 74 7.77 13.10 -5.53
C THR A 74 7.95 11.70 -4.92
N VAL A 75 7.15 10.75 -5.41
CA VAL A 75 7.06 9.38 -4.87
C VAL A 75 7.76 8.36 -5.77
N ASN A 76 8.03 8.72 -7.01
CA ASN A 76 8.77 7.89 -7.95
C ASN A 76 9.68 8.75 -8.82
N THR A 77 10.99 8.50 -8.71
CA THR A 77 12.04 9.20 -9.48
C THR A 77 12.53 8.39 -10.67
N ASN A 78 12.05 7.15 -10.86
CA ASN A 78 12.42 6.33 -12.00
C ASN A 78 12.03 7.05 -13.29
N SER A 79 12.98 7.20 -14.21
CA SER A 79 12.68 7.56 -15.59
C SER A 79 12.01 6.38 -16.28
N PHE A 80 11.18 6.64 -17.29
CA PHE A 80 10.51 5.58 -18.06
C PHE A 80 11.50 4.53 -18.64
N GLU A 81 12.76 4.92 -18.84
CA GLU A 81 13.86 4.05 -19.29
C GLU A 81 14.54 3.24 -18.16
N SER A 82 14.42 3.69 -16.90
CA SER A 82 14.97 3.02 -15.71
C SER A 82 13.90 2.28 -14.89
N ALA A 83 12.68 2.19 -15.41
CA ALA A 83 11.77 1.10 -15.06
C ALA A 83 12.45 -0.20 -15.52
N VAL A 84 13.35 -0.73 -14.68
CA VAL A 84 13.75 -2.13 -14.68
C VAL A 84 12.46 -2.89 -14.95
N ARG A 85 12.41 -3.62 -16.07
CA ARG A 85 11.31 -4.54 -16.33
C ARG A 85 11.23 -5.41 -15.10
N VAL A 86 10.34 -5.06 -14.16
CA VAL A 86 10.05 -5.90 -13.03
C VAL A 86 9.44 -7.11 -13.70
N GLU A 87 10.20 -8.20 -13.78
CA GLU A 87 9.64 -9.46 -14.22
C GLU A 87 8.40 -9.67 -13.35
N PRO A 88 7.20 -9.76 -13.96
CA PRO A 88 5.99 -9.88 -13.18
C PRO A 88 6.17 -11.07 -12.27
N LYS A 89 6.16 -10.82 -10.95
CA LYS A 89 6.15 -11.92 -9.97
C LYS A 89 5.01 -12.82 -10.40
N ALA A 90 5.33 -14.09 -10.66
CA ALA A 90 4.35 -15.08 -11.04
C ALA A 90 3.17 -14.93 -10.08
N PRO A 91 1.93 -14.78 -10.58
CA PRO A 91 0.78 -14.64 -9.72
C PRO A 91 0.81 -15.78 -8.72
N THR A 92 0.55 -15.48 -7.45
CA THR A 92 0.40 -16.48 -6.39
C THR A 92 -0.92 -17.23 -6.61
N ILE A 93 -1.07 -17.86 -7.76
CA ILE A 93 -2.20 -18.73 -8.07
C ILE A 93 -1.92 -19.99 -7.27
N MET A 94 -2.77 -20.27 -6.29
CA MET A 94 -2.77 -21.59 -5.69
C MET A 94 -3.07 -22.62 -6.79
N SER A 95 -2.22 -23.62 -6.95
CA SER A 95 -2.57 -24.76 -7.79
C SER A 95 -3.75 -25.51 -7.18
N LEU A 96 -4.52 -26.23 -8.01
CA LEU A 96 -5.60 -27.10 -7.53
C LEU A 96 -5.10 -28.08 -6.45
N ASP A 97 -3.85 -28.55 -6.57
CA ASP A 97 -3.23 -29.43 -5.58
C ASP A 97 -2.99 -28.73 -4.24
N GLN A 98 -2.53 -27.47 -4.25
CA GLN A 98 -2.37 -26.67 -3.03
C GLN A 98 -3.73 -26.37 -2.37
N TYR A 99 -4.78 -26.16 -3.17
CA TYR A 99 -6.14 -26.01 -2.67
C TYR A 99 -6.66 -27.30 -2.04
N HIS A 100 -6.46 -28.46 -2.68
CA HIS A 100 -6.86 -29.75 -2.14
C HIS A 100 -6.14 -30.08 -0.83
N GLN A 101 -4.83 -29.79 -0.73
CA GLN A 101 -4.08 -30.00 0.50
C GLN A 101 -4.62 -29.16 1.66
N LEU A 102 -4.92 -27.88 1.43
CA LEU A 102 -5.51 -27.01 2.45
C LEU A 102 -6.94 -27.44 2.82
N PHE A 103 -7.75 -27.84 1.84
CA PHE A 103 -9.10 -28.32 2.07
C PHE A 103 -9.12 -29.60 2.94
N MET A 104 -8.26 -30.57 2.63
CA MET A 104 -8.14 -31.81 3.40
C MET A 104 -7.58 -31.56 4.80
N ALA A 105 -6.61 -30.64 4.94
CA ALA A 105 -6.09 -30.23 6.24
C ALA A 105 -7.15 -29.50 7.09
N ALA A 106 -8.00 -28.68 6.48
CA ALA A 106 -9.10 -27.99 7.17
C ALA A 106 -10.27 -28.90 7.55
N GLN A 107 -10.47 -30.02 6.85
CA GLN A 107 -11.50 -31.01 7.19
C GLN A 107 -11.05 -32.02 8.25
N SER A 108 -9.74 -32.11 8.52
CA SER A 108 -9.16 -33.05 9.49
C SER A 108 -8.77 -32.39 10.83
N ALA A 109 -8.98 -31.07 10.96
CA ALA A 109 -8.86 -30.29 12.19
C ALA A 109 -10.24 -30.04 12.82
#